data_AF-C3ZPU2-F1
#
_entry.id   AF-C3ZPU2-F1
#
_cell.length_a   1.000
_cell.length_b   1.000
_cell.length_c   1.000
_cell.angle_alpha   90.00
_cell.angle_beta   90.00
_cell.angle_gamma   90.00
#
_symmetry.space_group_name_H-M   'P 1'
#
loop_
_entity.id
_entity.type
_entity.pdbx_description
1 polymer ?
#
loop_
_entity_poly.entity_id
_entity_poly.type
_entity_poly.pdbx_seq_one_letter_code
_entity_poly.pdbx_strand_id
1 'polypeptide(L)'
;LLPLPLRPYSSHLLNFRSYRFNPYYRTKSKLPLTSATFSHKVNPQQVICRFHLTGTCNDGDCRWQHLADAMFTGEEVYQDLLSYHLPLVGVTDTTDPAKCQQAIGMFCTSLFVL
;
A
#
# COMPACT_ATOMS: atom_id res chain seq x y z
N LEU A 1 40.65 16.86 -9.83
CA LEU A 1 39.71 15.92 -9.18
C LEU A 1 38.99 15.15 -10.29
N LEU A 2 39.11 13.82 -10.34
CA LEU A 2 38.30 13.02 -11.29
C LEU A 2 36.85 12.97 -10.78
N PRO A 3 35.84 13.01 -11.66
CA PRO A 3 34.44 12.87 -11.25
C PRO A 3 34.22 11.49 -10.64
N LEU A 4 33.54 11.45 -9.49
CA LEU A 4 33.12 10.20 -8.86
C LEU A 4 32.21 9.43 -9.85
N PRO A 5 32.38 8.10 -9.98
CA PRO A 5 31.50 7.31 -10.82
C PRO A 5 30.07 7.44 -10.33
N LEU A 6 29.14 7.70 -11.24
CA LEU A 6 27.72 7.73 -10.93
C LEU A 6 27.29 6.36 -10.43
N ARG A 7 26.83 6.30 -9.18
CA ARG A 7 26.26 5.09 -8.58
C ARG A 7 24.75 5.11 -8.71
N PRO A 8 24.08 3.93 -8.70
CA PRO A 8 22.63 3.89 -8.55
C PRO A 8 22.18 4.71 -7.34
N TYR A 9 21.10 5.48 -7.52
CA TYR A 9 20.53 6.27 -6.45
C TYR A 9 20.16 5.36 -5.27
N SER A 10 20.71 5.66 -4.10
CA SER A 10 20.45 4.97 -2.85
C SER A 10 20.00 5.98 -1.81
N SER A 11 18.85 5.73 -1.18
CA SER A 11 18.26 6.63 -0.20
C SER A 11 17.32 5.84 0.70
N HIS A 12 17.21 6.24 1.97
CA HIS A 12 16.22 5.70 2.89
C HIS A 12 14.78 5.91 2.38
N LEU A 13 14.56 6.93 1.55
CA LEU A 13 13.27 7.22 0.92
C LEU A 13 12.77 6.07 0.04
N LEU A 14 13.68 5.23 -0.48
CA LEU A 14 13.33 4.07 -1.30
C LEU A 14 12.58 2.99 -0.52
N ASN A 15 12.62 3.02 0.81
CA ASN A 15 11.94 2.04 1.67
C ASN A 15 10.54 2.49 2.11
N PHE A 16 10.15 3.74 1.83
CA PHE A 16 8.83 4.24 2.23
C PHE A 16 7.77 3.83 1.22
N ARG A 17 6.55 3.58 1.70
CA ARG A 17 5.38 3.26 0.83
C ARG A 17 5.13 4.32 -0.25
N SER A 18 5.46 5.57 0.03
CA SER A 18 5.35 6.69 -0.90
C SER A 18 6.32 6.61 -2.09
N TYR A 19 7.36 5.76 -2.02
CA TYR A 19 8.24 5.52 -3.16
C TYR A 19 7.49 5.00 -4.39
N ARG A 20 6.31 4.39 -4.22
CA ARG A 20 5.41 4.00 -5.32
C ARG A 20 5.03 5.15 -6.26
N PHE A 21 5.03 6.38 -5.77
CA PHE A 21 4.72 7.58 -6.57
C PHE A 21 5.96 8.14 -7.29
N ASN A 22 7.15 7.63 -7.01
CA ASN A 22 8.35 8.04 -7.71
C ASN A 22 8.37 7.46 -9.14
N PRO A 23 8.70 8.24 -10.19
CA PRO A 23 8.82 7.75 -11.56
C PRO A 23 9.76 6.54 -11.71
N TYR A 24 10.77 6.42 -10.86
CA TYR A 24 11.75 5.34 -10.86
C TYR A 24 11.23 4.03 -10.27
N TYR A 25 10.11 4.03 -9.53
CA TYR A 25 9.53 2.82 -8.95
C TYR A 25 9.19 1.77 -10.03
N ARG A 26 8.45 2.18 -11.07
CA ARG A 26 8.12 1.30 -12.20
C ARG A 26 9.25 1.20 -13.22
N THR A 27 9.99 2.29 -13.47
CA THR A 27 10.94 2.34 -14.60
C THR A 27 12.32 1.78 -14.27
N LYS A 28 12.92 2.18 -13.15
CA LYS A 28 14.27 1.76 -12.75
C LYS A 28 14.22 0.53 -11.86
N SER A 29 13.37 0.54 -10.83
CA SER A 29 13.23 -0.55 -9.86
C SER A 29 12.38 -1.70 -10.40
N LYS A 30 11.59 -1.49 -11.46
CA LYS A 30 10.72 -2.49 -12.09
C LYS A 30 9.77 -3.17 -11.11
N LEU A 31 9.31 -2.43 -10.09
CA LEU A 31 8.44 -2.96 -9.05
C LEU A 31 6.97 -2.84 -9.46
N PRO A 32 6.14 -3.87 -9.21
CA PRO A 32 4.70 -3.79 -9.45
C PRO A 32 4.02 -2.96 -8.37
N LEU A 33 2.86 -2.36 -8.68
CA LEU A 33 2.05 -1.69 -7.65
C LEU A 33 1.53 -2.65 -6.58
N THR A 34 1.42 -3.94 -6.89
CA THR A 34 1.03 -5.01 -5.96
C THR A 34 2.19 -5.52 -5.10
N SER A 35 3.34 -4.83 -5.08
CA SER A 35 4.47 -5.24 -4.26
C SER A 35 4.09 -5.30 -2.77
N ALA A 36 4.23 -6.48 -2.17
CA ALA A 36 4.01 -6.73 -0.74
C ALA A 36 4.80 -5.81 0.19
N THR A 37 5.94 -5.28 -0.28
CA THR A 37 6.80 -4.38 0.50
C THR A 37 6.21 -2.98 0.60
N PHE A 38 5.50 -2.51 -0.43
CA PHE A 38 5.04 -1.12 -0.53
C PHE A 38 3.52 -0.98 -0.43
N SER A 39 2.79 -2.03 -0.76
CA SER A 39 1.34 -2.10 -0.81
C SER A 39 0.86 -3.18 0.16
N HIS A 40 0.71 -2.81 1.43
CA HIS A 40 0.33 -3.71 2.50
C HIS A 40 -0.44 -2.98 3.61
N LYS A 41 -1.18 -3.74 4.41
CA LYS A 41 -1.99 -3.33 5.58
C LYS A 41 -1.26 -3.49 6.91
N VAL A 42 0.04 -3.82 6.90
CA VAL A 42 0.79 -4.09 8.14
C VAL A 42 0.68 -2.91 9.09
N ASN A 43 0.16 -3.19 10.28
CA ASN A 43 0.12 -2.31 11.42
C ASN A 43 1.42 -2.50 12.24
N PRO A 44 2.28 -1.48 12.35
CA PRO A 44 3.52 -1.57 13.12
C PRO A 44 3.30 -1.65 14.64
N GLN A 45 2.10 -1.30 15.13
CA GLN A 45 1.74 -1.36 16.54
C GLN A 45 1.18 -2.73 16.95
N GLN A 46 0.96 -3.64 16.00
CA GLN A 46 0.41 -4.96 16.25
C GLN A 46 1.44 -6.03 15.92
N VAL A 47 1.71 -6.90 16.89
CA VAL A 47 2.66 -8.00 16.72
C VAL A 47 2.12 -9.06 15.75
N ILE A 48 3.03 -9.66 14.98
CA ILE A 48 2.71 -10.77 14.08
C ILE A 48 2.43 -12.03 14.91
N CYS A 49 1.39 -12.78 14.53
CA CYS A 49 1.05 -14.04 15.18
C CYS A 49 2.21 -15.04 15.05
N ARG A 50 2.75 -15.49 16.18
CA ARG A 50 3.84 -16.49 16.19
C ARG A 50 3.42 -17.80 15.54
N PHE A 51 2.18 -18.25 15.76
CA PHE A 51 1.67 -19.49 15.17
C PHE A 51 1.45 -19.35 13.66
N HIS A 52 1.13 -18.15 13.17
CA HIS A 52 1.04 -17.90 11.73
C HIS A 52 2.41 -17.99 11.06
N LEU A 53 3.45 -17.45 11.69
CA LEU A 53 4.83 -17.55 11.18
C LEU A 53 5.29 -19.00 11.01
N THR A 54 4.78 -19.92 11.82
CA THR A 54 5.07 -21.36 11.72
C THR A 54 4.03 -22.14 10.93
N GLY A 55 2.98 -21.49 10.39
CA GLY A 55 1.91 -22.13 9.63
C GLY A 55 0.96 -23.00 10.47
N THR A 56 0.87 -22.75 11.78
CA THR A 56 0.10 -23.56 12.75
C THR A 56 -1.09 -22.82 13.36
N CYS A 57 -1.31 -21.55 13.01
CA CYS A 57 -2.47 -20.81 13.50
C CYS A 57 -3.75 -21.30 12.82
N ASN A 58 -4.73 -21.71 13.63
CA ASN A 58 -6.05 -22.17 13.21
C ASN A 58 -7.20 -21.43 13.93
N ASP A 59 -6.87 -20.38 14.66
CA ASP A 59 -7.84 -19.51 15.34
C ASP A 59 -8.46 -18.52 14.33
N GLY A 60 -9.77 -18.62 14.13
CA GLY A 60 -10.53 -17.74 13.24
C GLY A 60 -10.68 -16.32 13.79
N ASP A 61 -10.56 -16.14 15.10
CA ASP A 61 -10.67 -14.86 15.81
C ASP A 61 -9.29 -14.41 16.36
N CYS A 62 -8.22 -14.85 15.70
CA CYS A 62 -6.85 -14.52 16.08
C CYS A 62 -6.64 -13.00 16.14
N ARG A 63 -6.32 -12.48 17.33
CA ARG A 63 -6.12 -11.04 17.55
C ARG A 63 -4.75 -10.53 17.09
N TRP A 64 -3.85 -11.42 16.68
CA TRP A 64 -2.52 -11.06 16.20
C TRP A 64 -2.49 -10.93 14.69
N GLN A 65 -1.52 -10.17 14.18
CA GLN A 65 -1.47 -9.88 12.75
C GLN A 65 -1.00 -11.09 11.94
N HIS A 66 -1.74 -11.45 10.90
CA HIS A 66 -1.34 -12.44 9.90
C HIS A 66 -0.82 -11.74 8.65
N LEU A 67 0.31 -12.21 8.11
CA LEU A 67 0.93 -11.58 6.95
C LEU A 67 0.11 -11.81 5.68
N ALA A 68 -0.60 -12.94 5.59
CA ALA A 68 -1.52 -13.22 4.50
C ALA A 68 -2.65 -12.17 4.42
N ASP A 69 -3.25 -11.83 5.56
CA ASP A 69 -4.33 -10.84 5.65
C ASP A 69 -3.81 -9.40 5.53
N ALA A 70 -2.51 -9.20 5.80
CA ALA A 70 -1.85 -7.92 5.68
C ALA A 70 -1.50 -7.54 4.24
N MET A 71 -1.71 -8.42 3.25
CA MET A 71 -1.50 -8.08 1.84
C MET A 71 -2.74 -7.41 1.26
N PHE A 72 -2.53 -6.38 0.42
CA PHE A 72 -3.63 -5.78 -0.31
C PHE A 72 -4.10 -6.68 -1.45
N THR A 73 -5.41 -6.77 -1.64
CA THR A 73 -6.01 -7.22 -2.89
C THR A 73 -5.77 -6.19 -3.99
N GLY A 74 -6.00 -6.57 -5.25
CA GLY A 74 -5.89 -5.62 -6.37
C GLY A 74 -6.75 -4.37 -6.17
N GLU A 75 -8.00 -4.56 -5.75
CA GLU A 75 -8.93 -3.46 -5.44
C GLU A 75 -8.41 -2.57 -4.31
N GLU A 76 -7.95 -3.16 -3.21
CA GLU A 76 -7.43 -2.40 -2.07
C GLU A 76 -6.19 -1.58 -2.45
N VAL A 77 -5.34 -2.06 -3.39
CA VAL A 77 -4.22 -1.25 -3.91
C VAL A 77 -4.73 0.01 -4.59
N TYR A 78 -5.79 -0.07 -5.40
CA TYR A 78 -6.35 1.12 -6.05
C TYR A 78 -6.98 2.08 -5.05
N GLN A 79 -7.75 1.56 -4.08
CA GLN A 79 -8.34 2.36 -3.02
C GLN A 79 -7.26 3.07 -2.20
N ASP A 80 -6.19 2.37 -1.82
CA ASP A 80 -5.04 2.94 -1.12
C ASP A 80 -4.37 4.05 -1.94
N LEU A 81 -4.14 3.85 -3.23
CA LEU A 81 -3.54 4.88 -4.09
C LEU A 81 -4.44 6.12 -4.25
N LEU A 82 -5.75 5.93 -4.40
CA LEU A 82 -6.72 7.03 -4.48
C LEU A 82 -6.80 7.84 -3.19
N SER A 83 -6.54 7.21 -2.03
CA SER A 83 -6.54 7.91 -0.75
C SER A 83 -5.50 9.04 -0.66
N TYR A 84 -4.45 9.01 -1.49
CA TYR A 84 -3.45 10.07 -1.58
C TYR A 84 -3.90 11.29 -2.41
N HIS A 85 -4.99 11.18 -3.17
CA HIS A 85 -5.49 12.26 -4.02
C HIS A 85 -7.03 12.31 -4.04
N LEU A 86 -7.59 12.52 -2.84
CA LEU A 86 -9.03 12.63 -2.57
C LEU A 86 -9.84 13.56 -3.49
N PRO A 87 -9.30 14.69 -4.00
CA PRO A 87 -10.05 15.54 -4.93
C PRO A 87 -10.51 14.83 -6.21
N LEU A 88 -9.83 13.76 -6.67
CA LEU A 88 -10.26 12.97 -7.83
C LEU A 88 -11.58 12.23 -7.60
N VAL A 89 -11.90 12.00 -6.33
CA VAL A 89 -13.08 11.25 -5.87
C VAL A 89 -14.18 12.22 -5.41
N GLY A 90 -13.98 13.54 -5.58
CA GLY A 90 -14.91 14.57 -5.11
C GLY A 90 -14.94 14.72 -3.58
N VAL A 91 -13.93 14.17 -2.89
CA VAL A 91 -13.80 14.26 -1.44
C VAL A 91 -12.94 15.48 -1.07
N THR A 92 -13.41 16.27 -0.10
CA THR A 92 -12.70 17.43 0.45
C THR A 92 -12.35 17.21 1.93
N ASP A 93 -11.48 18.06 2.48
CA ASP A 93 -11.01 17.99 3.88
C ASP A 93 -12.13 18.09 4.94
N THR A 94 -13.32 18.54 4.53
CA THR A 94 -14.51 18.65 5.40
C THR A 94 -15.37 17.39 5.42
N THR A 95 -15.03 16.40 4.59
CA THR A 95 -15.82 15.19 4.40
C THR A 95 -15.57 14.22 5.54
N ASP A 96 -16.64 13.63 6.07
CA ASP A 96 -16.56 12.60 7.11
C ASP A 96 -15.72 11.39 6.64
N PRO A 97 -14.81 10.84 7.47
CA PRO A 97 -13.94 9.73 7.08
C PRO A 97 -14.67 8.49 6.55
N ALA A 98 -15.86 8.17 7.06
CA ALA A 98 -16.65 7.05 6.56
C ALA A 98 -17.20 7.34 5.15
N LYS A 99 -17.59 8.59 4.90
CA LYS A 99 -18.00 9.04 3.57
C LYS A 99 -16.83 9.05 2.58
N CYS A 100 -15.60 9.33 3.04
CA CYS A 100 -14.40 9.24 2.21
C CYS A 100 -14.17 7.82 1.68
N GLN A 101 -14.22 6.81 2.56
CA GLN A 101 -14.07 5.41 2.16
C GLN A 101 -15.18 4.96 1.21
N GLN A 102 -16.43 5.35 1.48
CA GLN A 102 -17.55 5.06 0.60
C GLN A 102 -17.34 5.66 -0.81
N ALA A 103 -16.92 6.92 -0.90
CA ALA A 103 -16.69 7.60 -2.17
C ALA A 103 -15.56 6.92 -2.97
N ILE A 104 -14.46 6.54 -2.32
CA ILE A 104 -13.34 5.80 -2.95
C ILE A 104 -13.84 4.46 -3.49
N GLY A 105 -14.61 3.70 -2.70
CA GLY A 105 -15.19 2.43 -3.13
C GLY A 105 -16.09 2.59 -4.36
N MET A 106 -17.02 3.55 -4.33
CA MET A 106 -17.92 3.84 -5.45
C MET A 106 -17.15 4.22 -6.72
N PHE A 107 -16.11 5.04 -6.60
CA PHE A 107 -15.27 5.43 -7.72
C PHE A 107 -14.54 4.23 -8.31
N CYS A 108 -13.93 3.37 -7.47
CA CYS A 108 -13.31 2.13 -7.93
C CYS A 108 -14.30 1.25 -8.68
N THR A 109 -15.48 0.98 -8.13
CA THR A 109 -16.50 0.16 -8.81
C THR A 109 -16.89 0.73 -10.18
N SER A 110 -17.05 2.06 -10.28
CA SER A 110 -17.37 2.70 -11.56
C SER A 110 -16.27 2.56 -12.61
N LEU A 111 -15.01 2.47 -12.19
CA LEU A 111 -13.85 2.30 -13.07
C LEU A 111 -13.72 0.88 -13.64
N PHE A 112 -14.20 -0.13 -12.90
CA PHE A 112 -14.12 -1.55 -13.28
C PHE A 112 -15.33 -2.04 -14.10
N VAL A 113 -16.34 -1.20 -14.31
CA VAL A 113 -17.54 -1.51 -15.13
C VAL A 113 -17.39 -1.04 -16.59
N LEU A 114 -16.30 -0.36 -16.92
CA LEU A 114 -15.88 0.00 -18.29
C LEU A 114 -14.86 -1.01 -18.82
#